data_AF-A0A938PJS5-F1
#
_entry.id   AF-A0A938PJS5-F1
#
_cell.length_a   1.000
_cell.length_b   1.000
_cell.length_c   1.000
_cell.angle_alpha   90.00
_cell.angle_beta   90.00
_cell.angle_gamma   90.00
#
_symmetry.space_group_name_H-M   'P 1'
#
loop_
_entity.id
_entity.type
_entity.pdbx_description
1 polymer ?
#
loop_
_entity_poly.entity_id
_entity_poly.type
_entity_poly.pdbx_seq_one_letter_code
_entity_poly.pdbx_strand_id
1 'polypeptide(L)' 'MLGNFGLTELLVVLAIVLLVFGPKRLKSIGSDLGNAIKGFRKAVTDDEAKENLANDAKVIEGEVSTKSTSTSGKAD' A
#
# COMPACT_ATOMS: atom_id res chain seq x y z
N MET A 1 -5.69 -32.84 22.89
CA MET A 1 -4.33 -33.13 22.36
C MET A 1 -4.15 -32.60 20.93
N LEU A 2 -4.74 -31.46 20.56
CA LEU A 2 -4.70 -30.95 19.17
C LEU A 2 -4.81 -29.41 19.10
N GLY A 3 -4.30 -28.70 20.10
CA GLY A 3 -4.64 -27.28 20.33
C GLY A 3 -3.49 -26.28 20.20
N ASN A 4 -2.32 -26.70 19.68
CA ASN A 4 -1.12 -25.86 19.74
C ASN A 4 -0.37 -25.75 18.40
N PHE A 5 -0.97 -26.13 17.27
CA PHE A 5 -0.51 -25.71 15.92
C PHE A 5 -0.76 -24.21 15.73
N GLY A 6 -0.13 -23.41 16.58
CA GLY A 6 -0.20 -21.96 16.60
C GLY A 6 1.11 -21.35 16.11
N LEU A 7 1.30 -20.08 16.45
CA LEU A 7 2.47 -19.30 16.06
C LEU A 7 3.81 -19.94 16.43
N THR A 8 3.87 -20.68 17.55
CA THR A 8 5.10 -21.34 18.01
C THR A 8 5.59 -22.42 17.03
N GLU A 9 4.70 -23.28 16.54
CA GLU A 9 5.06 -24.34 15.59
C GLU A 9 5.53 -23.73 14.27
N LEU A 10 4.83 -22.68 13.79
CA LEU A 10 5.21 -21.96 12.57
C LEU A 10 6.58 -21.29 12.71
N LEU A 11 6.91 -20.74 13.88
CA LEU A 11 8.24 -20.17 14.15
C LEU A 11 9.34 -21.23 14.15
N VAL A 12 9.09 -22.42 14.71
CA VAL A 12 10.06 -23.52 14.69
C VAL A 12 10.33 -23.99 13.25
N VAL A 13 9.28 -24.17 12.45
CA VAL A 13 9.43 -24.51 11.03
C VAL A 13 10.17 -23.41 10.26
N LEU A 14 9.82 -22.14 10.49
CA LEU A 14 10.50 -21.00 9.88
C LEU A 14 11.99 -20.95 10.25
N ALA A 15 12.34 -21.24 11.50
CA ALA A 15 13.72 -21.29 11.95
C ALA A 15 14.53 -22.37 11.22
N ILE A 16 13.93 -23.55 11.02
CA ILE A 16 14.56 -24.64 10.25
C ILE A 16 14.76 -24.22 8.79
N VAL A 17 13.74 -23.63 8.15
CA VAL A 17 13.84 -23.12 6.77
C VAL A 17 14.94 -22.06 6.66
N LEU A 18 15.02 -21.14 7.61
CA LEU A 18 16.07 -20.12 7.66
C LEU A 18 17.47 -20.71 7.85
N LEU A 19 17.62 -21.81 8.58
CA LEU A 19 18.89 -22.53 8.74
C LEU A 19 19.32 -23.24 7.45
N VAL A 20 18.37 -23.88 6.75
CA VAL A 20 18.65 -24.62 5.51
C VAL A 20 18.92 -23.68 4.34
N PHE A 21 18.04 -22.70 4.11
CA PHE A 21 18.14 -21.80 2.97
C PHE A 21 19.01 -20.57 3.27
N GLY A 22 19.19 -20.22 4.54
CA GLY A 22 19.84 -18.99 4.96
C GLY A 22 18.94 -17.76 4.81
N PRO A 23 19.10 -16.73 5.67
CA PRO A 23 18.30 -15.50 5.60
C PRO A 23 18.54 -14.71 4.31
N LYS A 24 19.70 -14.86 3.66
CA LYS A 24 20.04 -14.15 2.41
C LYS A 24 19.17 -14.60 1.24
N ARG A 25 18.92 -15.91 1.09
CA ARG A 25 18.06 -16.47 0.04
C ARG A 25 16.60 -16.09 0.27
N LEU A 26 16.14 -16.14 1.53
CA LEU A 26 14.78 -15.73 1.88
C LEU A 26 14.56 -14.23 1.62
N LYS A 27 15.55 -13.37 1.88
CA LYS A 27 15.45 -11.92 1.59
C LYS A 27 15.35 -11.63 0.10
N SER A 28 16.12 -12.30 -0.75
CA SER A 28 16.05 -12.07 -2.20
C SER A 28 14.69 -12.50 -2.76
N ILE A 29 14.26 -13.73 -2.44
CA ILE A 29 12.98 -14.27 -2.92
C ILE A 29 11.80 -13.48 -2.31
N GLY A 30 11.88 -13.13 -1.03
CA GLY A 30 10.86 -12.36 -0.34
C GLY A 30 10.71 -10.92 -0.87
N SER A 31 11.79 -10.32 -1.37
CA SER A 31 11.73 -8.99 -2.00
C SER A 31 11.00 -9.05 -3.35
N ASP A 32 11.29 -10.08 -4.15
CA ASP A 32 10.65 -10.27 -5.45
C ASP A 32 9.16 -10.61 -5.31
N LEU A 33 8.84 -11.58 -4.43
CA LEU A 33 7.46 -11.93 -4.11
C LEU A 33 6.71 -10.78 -3.43
N GLY A 34 7.37 -10.05 -2.53
CA GLY A 34 6.78 -8.91 -1.85
C GLY A 34 6.43 -7.77 -2.81
N ASN A 35 7.28 -7.51 -3.80
CA ASN A 35 7.00 -6.51 -4.84
C ASN A 35 5.81 -6.92 -5.72
N ALA A 36 5.72 -8.21 -6.10
CA ALA A 36 4.59 -8.73 -6.86
C ALA A 36 3.27 -8.63 -6.07
N ILE A 37 3.27 -9.03 -4.80
CA ILE A 37 2.10 -8.97 -3.92
C ILE A 37 1.70 -7.51 -3.64
N LYS A 38 2.66 -6.59 -3.53
CA LYS A 38 2.39 -5.15 -3.36
C LYS A 38 1.63 -4.57 -4.55
N GLY A 39 2.02 -4.94 -5.77
CA GLY A 39 1.30 -4.57 -6.99
C GLY A 39 -0.11 -5.14 -7.02
N PHE A 40 -0.27 -6.42 -6.68
CA PHE A 40 -1.57 -7.08 -6.58
C PHE A 40 -2.49 -6.42 -5.55
N ARG A 41 -2.02 -6.19 -4.32
CA ARG A 41 -2.78 -5.49 -3.28
C ARG A 41 -3.18 -4.09 -3.74
N LYS A 42 -2.28 -3.36 -4.40
CA LYS A 42 -2.58 -2.02 -4.90
C LYS A 42 -3.67 -2.05 -5.99
N ALA A 43 -3.62 -3.00 -6.91
CA ALA A 43 -4.65 -3.14 -7.95
C ALA A 43 -6.02 -3.47 -7.35
N VAL A 44 -6.07 -4.46 -6.44
CA VAL A 44 -7.33 -4.84 -5.76
C VAL A 44 -7.89 -3.67 -4.95
N THR A 45 -7.06 -2.99 -4.15
CA THR A 45 -7.50 -1.85 -3.35
C THR A 45 -7.85 -0.61 -4.19
N ASP A 46 -7.18 -0.36 -5.33
CA ASP A 46 -7.49 0.76 -6.24
C ASP A 46 -8.80 0.50 -7.02
N ASP A 47 -9.09 -0.75 -7.36
CA ASP A 47 -10.38 -1.14 -7.94
C ASP A 47 -11.52 -1.02 -6.92
N GLU A 48 -11.31 -1.43 -5.66
CA GLU A 48 -12.28 -1.19 -4.56
C GLU A 48 -12.45 0.31 -4.27
N ALA A 49 -11.39 1.11 -4.35
CA ALA A 49 -11.47 2.56 -4.19
C ALA A 49 -12.24 3.22 -5.35
N LYS A 50 -12.01 2.80 -6.60
CA LYS A 50 -12.76 3.30 -7.77
C LYS A 50 -14.25 2.97 -7.70
N GLU A 51 -14.63 1.84 -7.12
CA GLU A 51 -16.03 1.49 -6.88
C GLU A 51 -16.70 2.40 -5.82
N ASN A 52 -15.93 2.91 -4.86
CA ASN A 52 -16.40 3.84 -3.83
C ASN A 52 -16.39 5.32 -4.25
N LEU A 53 -15.52 5.74 -5.18
CA LEU A 53 -15.50 7.11 -5.73
C LEU A 53 -16.64 7.38 -6.74
N ALA A 54 -17.34 6.36 -7.22
CA ALA A 54 -18.49 6.53 -8.13
C ALA A 54 -19.76 7.10 -7.44
N ASN A 55 -19.79 7.20 -6.10
CA ASN A 55 -20.92 7.72 -5.34
C ASN A 55 -20.77 9.17 -4.85
N ASP A 56 -19.62 9.83 -5.07
CA ASP A 56 -19.33 11.16 -4.49
C ASP A 56 -18.95 12.22 -5.55
N ALA A 57 -19.53 12.15 -6.75
CA ALA A 57 -19.30 13.13 -7.82
C ALA A 57 -20.60 13.69 -8.42
N LYS A 58 -21.39 14.41 -7.60
CA LYS A 58 -22.32 15.43 -8.11
C LYS A 58 -22.44 16.62 -7.15
N VAL A 59 -21.40 17.45 -7.10
CA VAL A 59 -21.53 18.86 -6.72
C VAL A 59 -20.88 19.69 -7.82
N ILE A 60 -21.72 20.24 -8.69
CA ILE A 60 -21.37 21.32 -9.62
C ILE A 60 -22.22 22.50 -9.16
N GLU A 61 -21.64 23.44 -8.41
CA GLU A 61 -22.16 24.80 -8.32
C GLU A 61 -20.98 25.76 -8.49
N GLY A 62 -21.01 26.50 -9.59
CA GLY A 62 -20.08 27.57 -9.85
C GLY A 62 -20.49 28.83 -9.11
N GLU A 63 -19.50 29.57 -8.64
CA GLU A 63 -19.61 31.02 -8.50
C GLU A 63 -18.29 31.67 -8.96
N VAL A 64 -18.43 32.71 -9.77
CA VAL A 64 -17.37 33.53 -10.36
C VAL A 64 -17.16 34.78 -9.50
N SER A 65 -15.89 35.06 -9.20
CA SER A 65 -15.27 36.38 -8.97
C SER A 65 -15.62 37.18 -7.71
N THR A 66 -14.62 37.40 -6.84
CA THR A 66 -14.26 38.77 -6.42
C THR A 66 -12.80 38.93 -5.94
N LYS A 67 -12.11 39.83 -6.64
CA LYS A 67 -10.84 40.55 -6.44
C LYS A 67 -10.54 41.03 -5.00
N SER A 68 -9.29 40.84 -4.52
CA SER A 68 -8.48 41.76 -3.68
C SER A 68 -7.07 41.16 -3.43
N THR A 69 -6.01 41.60 -4.13
CA THR A 69 -5.03 42.65 -3.77
C THR A 69 -3.86 42.19 -2.86
N SER A 70 -2.65 42.08 -3.43
CA SER A 70 -1.37 42.73 -3.00
C SER A 70 -0.15 41.98 -3.59
N THR A 71 0.55 42.49 -4.60
CA THR A 71 1.65 43.48 -4.61
C THR A 71 3.05 42.87 -4.43
N SER A 72 3.93 43.17 -5.40
CA SER A 72 5.40 43.04 -5.44
C SER A 72 5.97 41.63 -5.70
N GLY A 73 6.96 41.42 -6.56
CA GLY A 73 7.82 42.36 -7.26
C GLY A 73 8.39 41.76 -8.55
N LYS A 74 8.40 42.59 -9.58
CA LYS A 74 9.19 42.47 -10.80
C LYS A 74 10.32 43.48 -10.70
N ALA A 75 11.55 43.02 -10.87
CA ALA A 75 12.76 43.78 -11.21
C ALA A 75 13.85 42.71 -11.42
N ASP A 76 14.71 42.68 -12.42
CA ASP A 76 14.85 43.30 -13.75
C ASP A 76 15.71 42.29 -14.55
#